data_AF-A0A8S1C4L0-F1
#
_entry.id   AF-A0A8S1C4L0-F1
#
_cell.length_a   1.000
_cell.length_b   1.000
_cell.length_c   1.000
_cell.angle_alpha   90.00
_cell.angle_beta   90.00
_cell.angle_gamma   90.00
#
_symmetry.space_group_name_H-M   'P 1'
#
loop_
_entity.id
_entity.type
_entity.pdbx_description
1 polymer ?
#
loop_
_entity_poly.entity_id
_entity_poly.type
_entity_poly.pdbx_seq_one_letter_code
_entity_poly.pdbx_strand_id
1 'polypeptide(L)'
;MQTPRQTHKYFEVNMADVDLMCNSKSCLKLLKKSAWVTSCSHIFCDEDGMRELMSANSDCKCPVCGAALSHSSDIVKVELNPTEHFKSMVLTGLSPEIVMDIMNRSFSFWTYQTSLTRKHQEGVIKSYKEKLSKLESSYESLVAKIRQEVHVLRKKVEEMEKERQELLSRLDDSARKLSERNRENQKLHNACNAIRIANLNSVDSNEPPAESNFTSFGPKTMNDLLPRRTVSQPHIMPPPMNFTPRNNAETHRVSSAIRRKPPTLNATGFRFNPVTPQVPPTAVNFTSFMTPKAPRVEQ
;
A
#
# COMPACT_ATOMS: atom_id res chain seq x y z
N MET A 1 -2.24 12.09 46.10
CA MET A 1 -1.89 12.39 44.70
C MET A 1 -0.39 12.64 44.62
N GLN A 2 0.38 11.67 44.12
CA GLN A 2 1.78 11.86 43.77
C GLN A 2 1.97 11.20 42.40
N THR A 3 2.33 12.01 41.41
CA THR A 3 2.67 11.56 40.07
C THR A 3 4.08 10.98 40.07
N PRO A 4 4.35 9.84 39.40
CA PRO A 4 5.70 9.32 39.32
C PRO A 4 6.51 10.14 38.30
N ARG A 5 7.69 10.61 38.73
CA ARG A 5 8.70 11.24 37.86
C ARG A 5 9.13 10.23 36.79
N GLN A 6 8.87 10.54 35.53
CA GLN A 6 9.49 9.85 34.39
C GLN A 6 10.99 10.16 34.40
N THR A 7 11.79 9.17 34.79
CA THR A 7 13.24 9.22 34.58
C THR A 7 13.50 9.03 33.09
N HIS A 8 13.87 10.12 32.41
CA HIS A 8 14.49 10.06 31.09
C HIS A 8 15.74 9.19 31.19
N LYS A 9 15.65 7.93 30.73
CA LYS A 9 16.83 7.12 30.44
C LYS A 9 17.48 7.73 29.20
N TYR A 10 18.43 8.63 29.42
CA TYR A 10 19.42 8.92 28.39
C TYR A 10 20.12 7.60 28.09
N PHE A 11 20.03 7.14 26.84
CA PHE A 11 20.87 6.08 26.32
C PHE A 11 22.30 6.64 26.37
N GLU A 12 23.06 6.33 27.42
CA GLU A 12 24.50 6.55 27.41
C GLU A 12 25.08 5.62 26.35
N VAL A 13 25.30 6.16 25.16
CA VAL A 13 26.08 5.47 24.13
C VAL A 13 27.52 5.46 24.63
N ASN A 14 27.96 4.31 25.12
CA ASN A 14 29.33 4.09 25.50
C ASN A 14 30.21 4.30 24.25
N MET A 15 31.19 5.21 24.31
CA MET A 15 32.10 5.47 23.17
C MET A 15 32.88 4.21 22.77
N ALA A 16 32.99 3.22 23.66
CA ALA A 16 33.61 1.92 23.41
C ALA A 16 32.77 0.99 22.49
N ASP A 17 31.48 1.25 22.29
CA ASP A 17 30.59 0.44 21.43
C ASP A 17 30.32 1.08 20.06
N VAL A 18 31.03 2.15 19.71
CA VAL A 18 30.88 2.79 18.40
C VAL A 18 31.79 2.07 17.41
N ASP A 19 31.19 1.26 16.54
CA ASP A 19 31.93 0.68 15.43
C ASP A 19 32.16 1.70 14.29
N LEU A 20 33.34 1.65 13.67
CA LEU A 20 33.64 2.44 12.48
C LEU A 20 32.97 1.83 11.25
N MET A 21 32.36 2.68 10.43
CA MET A 21 31.77 2.30 9.14
C MET A 21 32.52 3.00 8.00
N CYS A 22 32.57 2.34 6.85
CA CYS A 22 33.10 2.95 5.63
C CYS A 22 32.36 4.26 5.31
N ASN A 23 33.10 5.32 4.98
CA ASN A 23 32.52 6.62 4.62
C ASN A 23 32.14 6.74 3.14
N SER A 24 32.40 5.74 2.29
CA SER A 24 31.93 5.77 0.90
C SER A 24 30.39 5.79 0.86
N LYS A 25 29.81 6.64 0.02
CA LYS A 25 28.36 7.00 0.05
C LYS A 25 27.43 5.79 -0.13
N SER A 26 27.88 4.77 -0.86
CA SER A 26 27.12 3.54 -1.12
C SER A 26 27.53 2.39 -0.21
N CYS A 27 28.51 2.59 0.69
CA CYS A 27 29.03 1.56 1.56
C CYS A 27 28.60 1.81 3.01
N LEU A 28 28.14 0.76 3.68
CA LEU A 28 27.80 0.76 5.10
C LEU A 28 28.53 -0.37 5.83
N LYS A 29 29.66 -0.79 5.26
CA LYS A 29 30.42 -1.93 5.77
C LYS A 29 31.09 -1.55 7.08
N LEU A 30 30.87 -2.40 8.07
CA LEU A 30 31.51 -2.32 9.37
C LEU A 30 33.00 -2.65 9.26
N LEU A 31 33.85 -1.82 9.84
CA LEU A 31 35.30 -1.95 9.77
C LEU A 31 35.81 -2.61 11.05
N LYS A 32 36.39 -3.80 10.93
CA LYS A 32 36.79 -4.62 12.09
C LYS A 32 38.29 -4.92 12.20
N LYS A 33 38.99 -5.06 11.07
CA LYS A 33 40.39 -5.54 11.05
C LYS A 33 41.33 -4.45 10.58
N SER A 34 41.16 -4.03 9.33
CA SER A 34 41.93 -2.95 8.73
C SER A 34 41.02 -1.97 8.00
N ALA A 35 41.52 -0.76 7.83
CA ALA A 35 40.86 0.28 7.08
C ALA A 35 41.87 1.23 6.44
N TRP A 36 41.45 1.92 5.39
CA TRP A 36 42.20 3.01 4.80
C TRP A 36 41.72 4.32 5.43
N VAL A 37 42.65 5.11 5.97
CA VAL A 37 42.36 6.39 6.61
C VAL A 37 43.08 7.49 5.85
N THR A 38 42.41 8.61 5.65
CA THR A 38 42.98 9.80 5.01
C THR A 38 43.34 10.88 6.04
N SER A 39 44.24 11.80 5.70
CA SER A 39 44.60 12.94 6.54
C SER A 39 43.42 13.88 6.85
N CYS A 40 42.40 13.88 6.01
CA CYS A 40 41.12 14.57 6.27
C CYS A 40 40.13 13.75 7.12
N SER A 41 40.61 12.73 7.85
CA SER A 41 39.84 11.92 8.79
C SER A 41 38.70 11.10 8.19
N HIS A 42 38.74 10.76 6.89
CA HIS A 42 37.81 9.80 6.29
C HIS A 42 38.38 8.39 6.32
N ILE A 43 37.51 7.41 6.54
CA ILE A 43 37.87 6.00 6.68
C ILE A 43 37.09 5.12 5.70
N PHE A 44 37.77 4.15 5.09
CA PHE A 44 37.24 3.28 4.05
C PHE A 44 37.57 1.82 4.30
N CYS A 45 36.69 0.93 3.83
CA CYS A 45 37.00 -0.50 3.80
C CYS A 45 38.10 -0.81 2.76
N ASP A 46 38.64 -2.01 2.81
CA ASP A 46 39.69 -2.43 1.88
C ASP A 46 39.27 -2.33 0.40
N GLU A 47 38.04 -2.72 0.09
CA GLU A 47 37.50 -2.71 -1.29
C GLU A 47 37.37 -1.28 -1.84
N ASP A 48 36.80 -0.37 -1.03
CA ASP A 48 36.56 1.01 -1.43
C ASP A 48 37.85 1.84 -1.38
N GLY A 49 38.70 1.63 -0.38
CA GLY A 49 39.99 2.31 -0.29
C GLY A 49 40.90 1.94 -1.46
N MET A 50 40.99 0.66 -1.84
CA MET A 50 41.77 0.27 -3.01
C MET A 50 41.22 0.84 -4.31
N ARG A 51 39.88 0.88 -4.44
CA ARG A 51 39.23 1.38 -5.66
C ARG A 51 39.29 2.90 -5.80
N GLU A 52 39.08 3.64 -4.72
CA GLU A 52 38.88 5.09 -4.74
C GLU A 52 40.17 5.86 -4.42
N LEU A 53 41.06 5.31 -3.58
CA LEU A 53 42.29 5.99 -3.14
C LEU A 53 43.56 5.46 -3.83
N MET A 54 43.61 4.17 -4.18
CA MET A 54 44.82 3.54 -4.75
C MET A 54 44.72 3.26 -6.25
N SER A 55 43.57 3.55 -6.88
CA SER A 55 43.43 3.39 -8.33
C SER A 55 44.39 4.33 -9.07
N ALA A 56 44.96 3.84 -10.18
CA ALA A 56 45.89 4.59 -11.02
C ALA A 56 45.28 5.90 -11.59
N ASN A 57 43.96 6.02 -11.58
CA ASN A 57 43.22 7.21 -12.01
C ASN A 57 42.70 8.06 -10.83
N SER A 58 43.24 7.88 -9.62
CA SER A 58 42.84 8.70 -8.48
C SER A 58 43.39 10.12 -8.64
N ASP A 59 42.52 11.13 -8.53
CA ASP A 59 42.87 12.56 -8.67
C ASP A 59 43.68 13.10 -7.47
N CYS A 60 44.30 12.22 -6.68
CA CYS A 60 44.86 12.54 -5.36
C CYS A 60 43.88 13.37 -4.52
N LYS A 61 42.59 12.97 -4.47
CA LYS A 61 41.53 13.67 -3.74
C LYS A 61 40.69 12.70 -2.93
N CYS A 62 40.23 13.15 -1.76
CA CYS A 62 39.29 12.39 -0.96
C CYS A 62 37.93 12.28 -1.65
N PRO A 63 37.37 11.07 -1.82
CA PRO A 63 36.08 10.87 -2.50
C PRO A 63 34.88 11.40 -1.69
N VAL A 64 35.07 11.72 -0.40
CA VAL A 64 34.01 12.20 0.49
C VAL A 64 33.97 13.74 0.54
N CYS A 65 35.10 14.38 0.85
CA CYS A 65 35.16 15.84 1.02
C CYS A 65 35.93 16.60 -0.08
N GLY A 66 36.59 15.90 -1.01
CA GLY A 66 37.36 16.51 -2.10
C GLY A 66 38.71 17.11 -1.70
N ALA A 67 39.14 16.94 -0.43
CA ALA A 67 40.46 17.40 0.02
C ALA A 67 41.58 16.75 -0.79
N ALA A 68 42.61 17.53 -1.14
CA ALA A 68 43.79 17.01 -1.83
C ALA A 68 44.60 16.09 -0.89
N LEU A 69 45.06 14.95 -1.42
CA LEU A 69 45.83 13.89 -0.77
C LEU A 69 47.14 13.71 -1.54
N SER A 70 47.94 14.77 -1.62
CA SER A 70 49.15 14.84 -2.46
C SER A 70 50.40 14.28 -1.77
N HIS A 71 50.39 14.12 -0.45
CA HIS A 71 51.53 13.61 0.31
C HIS A 71 51.44 12.09 0.50
N SER A 72 52.60 11.43 0.56
CA SER A 72 52.68 9.98 0.78
C SER A 72 52.09 9.54 2.13
N SER A 73 52.00 10.46 3.10
CA SER A 73 51.39 10.24 4.41
C SER A 73 49.90 10.60 4.49
N ASP A 74 49.30 11.12 3.41
CA ASP A 74 47.90 11.54 3.40
C ASP A 74 46.93 10.35 3.39
N ILE A 75 47.41 9.17 3.02
CA ILE A 75 46.63 7.94 2.96
C ILE A 75 47.44 6.85 3.68
N VAL A 76 46.85 6.27 4.71
CA VAL A 76 47.48 5.19 5.47
C VAL A 76 46.51 4.04 5.64
N LYS A 77 47.03 2.82 5.52
CA LYS A 77 46.30 1.62 5.92
C LYS A 77 46.58 1.35 7.39
N VAL A 78 45.54 1.29 8.20
CA VAL A 78 45.65 1.07 9.65
C VAL A 78 45.03 -0.26 10.05
N GLU A 79 45.60 -0.89 11.06
CA GLU A 79 44.98 -1.99 11.80
C GLU A 79 44.12 -1.38 12.92
N LEU A 80 42.84 -1.76 12.97
CA LEU A 80 41.88 -1.20 13.93
C LEU A 80 41.99 -1.84 15.32
N ASN A 81 42.54 -3.05 15.38
CA ASN A 81 42.70 -3.84 16.59
C ASN A 81 44.14 -4.32 16.74
N PRO A 82 45.11 -3.40 16.99
CA PRO A 82 46.51 -3.77 17.15
C PRO A 82 46.74 -4.58 18.45
N THR A 83 47.78 -5.40 18.47
CA THR A 83 48.17 -6.19 19.65
C THR A 83 48.65 -5.32 20.81
N GLU A 84 48.51 -5.78 22.05
CA GLU A 84 49.00 -5.07 23.25
C GLU A 84 50.52 -4.80 23.19
N HIS A 85 51.26 -5.73 22.60
CA HIS A 85 52.70 -5.55 22.39
C HIS A 85 52.98 -4.38 21.43
N PHE A 86 52.26 -4.30 20.30
CA PHE A 86 52.41 -3.18 19.37
C PHE A 86 52.05 -1.84 20.01
N LYS A 87 50.96 -1.78 20.79
CA LYS A 87 50.56 -0.58 21.56
C LYS A 87 51.66 -0.13 22.53
N SER A 88 52.30 -1.06 23.23
CA SER A 88 53.40 -0.75 24.14
C SER A 88 54.64 -0.26 23.38
N MET A 89 54.96 -0.91 22.25
CA MET A 89 56.12 -0.56 21.43
C MET A 89 56.00 0.83 20.81
N VAL A 90 54.84 1.22 20.28
CA VAL A 90 54.66 2.53 19.63
C VAL A 90 54.68 3.70 20.64
N LEU A 91 54.33 3.44 21.89
CA LEU A 91 54.34 4.44 22.96
C LEU A 91 55.71 4.58 23.66
N THR A 92 56.56 3.55 23.57
CA THR A 92 57.86 3.53 24.26
C THR A 92 58.78 4.63 23.71
N GLY A 93 59.32 5.46 24.60
CA GLY A 93 60.22 6.56 24.25
C GLY A 93 59.53 7.88 23.89
N LEU A 94 58.20 7.93 23.85
CA LEU A 94 57.44 9.17 23.69
C LEU A 94 57.31 9.92 25.03
N SER A 95 57.37 11.25 24.99
CA SER A 95 57.08 12.06 26.17
C SER A 95 55.57 12.04 26.49
N PRO A 96 55.16 12.22 27.75
CA PRO A 96 53.75 12.29 28.12
C PRO A 96 52.97 13.35 27.32
N GLU A 97 53.61 14.46 26.97
CA GLU A 97 53.02 15.52 26.15
C GLU A 97 52.63 15.03 24.75
N ILE A 98 53.51 14.29 24.08
CA ILE A 98 53.22 13.71 22.76
C ILE A 98 52.11 12.67 22.86
N VAL A 99 52.11 11.84 23.91
CA VAL A 99 51.06 10.83 24.12
C VAL A 99 49.70 11.51 24.33
N MET A 100 49.63 12.61 25.08
CA MET A 100 48.40 13.39 25.24
C MET A 100 47.92 13.99 23.92
N ASP A 101 48.81 14.51 23.06
CA ASP A 101 48.44 15.01 21.73
C ASP A 101 47.86 13.89 20.84
N ILE A 102 48.50 12.72 20.84
CA ILE A 102 48.00 11.53 20.10
C ILE A 102 46.59 11.16 20.57
N MET A 103 46.35 11.13 21.88
CA MET A 103 45.02 10.84 22.44
C MET A 103 43.97 11.88 22.02
N ASN A 104 44.31 13.17 22.07
CA ASN A 104 43.41 14.24 21.65
C ASN A 104 43.03 14.15 20.16
N ARG A 105 43.99 13.80 19.30
CA ARG A 105 43.74 13.57 17.87
C ARG A 105 42.84 12.35 17.66
N SER A 106 43.06 11.27 18.41
CA SER A 106 42.20 10.09 18.40
C SER A 106 40.76 10.45 18.79
N PHE A 107 40.56 11.17 19.90
CA PHE A 107 39.22 11.61 20.31
C PHE A 107 38.55 12.51 19.27
N SER A 108 39.30 13.42 18.65
CA SER A 108 38.79 14.29 17.59
C SER A 108 38.32 13.47 16.38
N PHE A 109 39.10 12.47 15.97
CA PHE A 109 38.73 11.54 14.90
C PHE A 109 37.44 10.78 15.23
N TRP A 110 37.34 10.16 16.41
CA TRP A 110 36.17 9.40 16.82
C TRP A 110 34.91 10.27 16.98
N THR A 111 35.07 11.49 17.49
CA THR A 111 33.99 12.48 17.58
C THR A 111 33.48 12.85 16.20
N TYR A 112 34.40 13.09 15.25
CA TYR A 112 34.07 13.38 13.86
C TYR A 112 33.31 12.22 13.21
N GLN A 113 33.81 10.99 13.36
CA GLN A 113 33.17 9.78 12.82
C GLN A 113 31.78 9.54 13.40
N THR A 114 31.61 9.73 14.71
CA THR A 114 30.30 9.63 15.38
C THR A 114 29.31 10.66 14.85
N SER A 115 29.75 11.91 14.70
CA SER A 115 28.94 12.99 14.11
C SER A 115 28.58 12.69 12.65
N LEU A 116 29.51 12.15 11.87
CA LEU A 116 29.28 11.80 10.46
C LEU A 116 28.23 10.68 10.32
N THR A 117 28.35 9.62 11.12
CA THR A 117 27.35 8.54 11.20
C THR A 117 25.98 9.07 11.61
N ARG A 118 25.93 9.94 12.63
CA ARG A 118 24.66 10.55 13.08
C ARG A 118 23.99 11.34 11.96
N LYS A 119 24.73 12.22 11.26
CA LYS A 119 24.20 13.01 10.13
C LYS A 119 23.67 12.11 9.02
N HIS A 120 24.35 11.01 8.72
CA HIS A 120 23.87 10.04 7.74
C HIS A 120 22.53 9.42 8.17
N GLN A 121 22.45 8.93 9.42
CA GLN A 121 21.22 8.36 9.97
C GLN A 121 20.07 9.37 9.99
N GLU A 122 20.32 10.62 10.37
CA GLU A 122 19.33 11.71 10.32
C GLU A 122 18.80 11.94 8.91
N GLY A 123 19.68 11.94 7.90
CA GLY A 123 19.30 12.06 6.49
C GLY A 123 18.42 10.91 6.02
N VAL A 124 18.75 9.68 6.41
CA VAL A 124 17.94 8.48 6.11
C VAL A 124 16.56 8.60 6.76
N ILE A 125 16.51 8.94 8.05
CA ILE A 125 15.25 9.14 8.78
C ILE A 125 14.40 10.22 8.13
N LYS A 126 15.00 11.35 7.74
CA LYS A 126 14.30 12.44 7.05
C LYS A 126 13.69 11.97 5.72
N SER A 127 14.45 11.23 4.91
CA SER A 127 13.95 10.68 3.64
C SER A 127 12.75 9.74 3.85
N TYR A 128 12.80 8.88 4.87
CA TYR A 128 11.66 8.01 5.19
C TYR A 128 10.45 8.79 5.71
N LYS A 129 10.64 9.82 6.54
CA LYS A 129 9.54 10.70 6.98
C LYS A 129 8.87 11.41 5.81
N GLU A 130 9.65 11.91 4.85
CA GLU A 130 9.10 12.54 3.64
C GLU A 130 8.30 11.55 2.79
N LYS A 131 8.76 10.30 2.65
CA LYS A 131 8.03 9.23 1.94
C LYS A 131 6.73 8.87 2.65
N LEU A 132 6.74 8.76 3.98
CA LEU A 132 5.56 8.50 4.78
C LEU A 132 4.53 9.63 4.63
N SER A 133 4.94 10.88 4.77
CA SER A 133 4.06 12.04 4.61
C SER A 133 3.41 12.10 3.22
N LYS A 134 4.16 11.80 2.15
CA LYS A 134 3.60 11.71 0.79
C LYS A 134 2.56 10.60 0.67
N LEU A 135 2.83 9.45 1.28
CA LEU A 135 1.94 8.31 1.26
C LEU A 135 0.64 8.61 2.04
N GLU A 136 0.76 9.20 3.23
CA GLU A 136 -0.37 9.65 4.05
C GLU A 136 -1.27 10.62 3.28
N SER A 137 -0.68 11.66 2.66
CA SER A 137 -1.44 12.61 1.85
C SER A 137 -2.15 11.94 0.65
N SER A 138 -1.49 10.98 0.01
CA SER A 138 -2.11 10.21 -1.07
C SER A 138 -3.28 9.35 -0.58
N TYR A 139 -3.17 8.74 0.59
CA TYR A 139 -4.26 7.98 1.21
C TYR A 139 -5.42 8.89 1.61
N GLU A 140 -5.16 10.04 2.22
CA GLU A 140 -6.21 11.02 2.57
C GLU A 140 -6.98 11.48 1.34
N SER A 141 -6.27 11.77 0.23
CA SER A 141 -6.89 12.11 -1.05
C SER A 141 -7.77 10.98 -1.59
N LEU A 142 -7.32 9.72 -1.50
CA LEU A 142 -8.11 8.57 -1.93
C LEU A 142 -9.37 8.38 -1.08
N VAL A 143 -9.24 8.51 0.24
CA VAL A 143 -10.37 8.44 1.18
C VAL A 143 -11.38 9.55 0.87
N ALA A 144 -10.92 10.77 0.58
CA ALA A 144 -11.81 11.87 0.19
C ALA A 144 -12.57 11.56 -1.11
N LYS A 145 -11.90 11.00 -2.13
CA LYS A 145 -12.55 10.59 -3.39
C LYS A 145 -13.61 9.52 -3.16
N ILE A 146 -13.31 8.49 -2.37
CA ILE A 146 -14.27 7.43 -2.06
C ILE A 146 -15.46 8.00 -1.28
N ARG A 147 -15.24 8.90 -0.31
CA ARG A 147 -16.32 9.57 0.42
C ARG A 147 -17.23 10.38 -0.52
N GLN A 148 -16.64 11.08 -1.50
CA GLN A 148 -17.40 11.82 -2.50
C GLN A 148 -18.22 10.87 -3.40
N GLU A 149 -17.63 9.76 -3.86
CA GLU A 149 -18.33 8.76 -4.67
C GLU A 149 -19.49 8.12 -3.90
N VAL A 150 -19.28 7.74 -2.64
CA VAL A 150 -20.33 7.25 -1.76
C VAL A 150 -21.46 8.28 -1.61
N HIS A 151 -21.13 9.57 -1.45
CA HIS A 151 -22.13 10.63 -1.36
C HIS A 151 -22.95 10.75 -2.65
N VAL A 152 -22.30 10.73 -3.83
CA VAL A 152 -22.97 10.80 -5.13
C VAL A 152 -23.89 9.59 -5.34
N LEU A 153 -23.42 8.39 -5.04
CA LEU A 153 -24.21 7.16 -5.17
C LEU A 153 -25.42 7.17 -4.23
N ARG A 154 -25.26 7.61 -2.98
CA ARG A 154 -26.38 7.76 -2.04
C ARG A 154 -27.44 8.72 -2.58
N LYS A 155 -27.03 9.88 -3.10
CA LYS A 155 -27.96 10.85 -3.71
C LYS A 155 -28.71 10.25 -4.90
N LYS A 156 -28.03 9.48 -5.75
CA LYS A 156 -28.65 8.81 -6.90
C LYS A 156 -29.67 7.75 -6.46
N VAL A 157 -29.37 7.00 -5.40
CA VAL A 157 -30.32 6.04 -4.82
C VAL A 157 -31.57 6.77 -4.31
N GLU A 158 -31.41 7.86 -3.57
CA GLU A 158 -32.52 8.67 -3.06
C GLU A 158 -33.39 9.25 -4.20
N GLU A 159 -32.77 9.74 -5.27
CA GLU A 159 -33.48 10.26 -6.45
C GLU A 159 -34.27 9.15 -7.17
N MET A 160 -33.66 7.97 -7.39
CA MET A 160 -34.36 6.83 -8.00
C MET A 160 -35.48 6.30 -7.09
N GLU A 161 -35.32 6.33 -5.77
CA GLU A 161 -36.38 5.96 -4.83
C GLU A 161 -37.57 6.91 -4.92
N LYS A 162 -37.32 8.21 -5.05
CA LYS A 162 -38.36 9.22 -5.26
C LYS A 162 -39.09 9.03 -6.59
N GLU A 163 -38.35 8.84 -7.68
CA GLU A 163 -38.94 8.59 -9.01
C GLU A 163 -39.80 7.31 -9.00
N ARG A 164 -39.33 6.26 -8.33
CA ARG A 164 -40.10 5.02 -8.14
C ARG A 164 -41.41 5.28 -7.40
N GLN A 165 -41.39 6.09 -6.34
CA GLN A 165 -42.61 6.44 -5.60
C GLN A 165 -43.59 7.23 -6.48
N GLU A 166 -43.11 8.20 -7.25
CA GLU A 166 -43.93 8.97 -8.19
C GLU A 166 -44.56 8.08 -9.27
N LEU A 167 -43.80 7.14 -9.85
CA LEU A 167 -44.31 6.18 -10.83
C LEU A 167 -45.37 5.25 -10.23
N LEU A 168 -45.17 4.77 -8.99
CA LEU A 168 -46.18 3.96 -8.29
C LEU A 168 -47.47 4.75 -8.05
N SER A 169 -47.37 6.02 -7.64
CA SER A 169 -48.54 6.89 -7.49
C SER A 169 -49.30 7.08 -8.81
N ARG A 170 -48.57 7.31 -9.92
CA ARG A 170 -49.17 7.45 -11.26
C ARG A 170 -49.84 6.17 -11.75
N LEU A 171 -49.28 5.01 -11.40
CA LEU A 171 -49.87 3.71 -11.72
C LEU A 171 -51.19 3.53 -10.97
N ASP A 172 -51.22 3.86 -9.68
CA ASP A 172 -52.44 3.81 -8.86
C ASP A 172 -53.54 4.75 -9.40
N ASP A 173 -53.18 5.99 -9.74
CA ASP A 173 -54.09 6.94 -10.39
C ASP A 173 -54.68 6.41 -11.70
N SER A 174 -53.82 5.78 -12.53
CA SER A 174 -54.24 5.22 -13.82
C SER A 174 -55.13 3.99 -13.63
N ALA A 175 -54.82 3.14 -12.65
CA ALA A 175 -55.64 1.98 -12.30
C ALA A 175 -57.03 2.41 -11.77
N ARG A 176 -57.10 3.45 -10.94
CA ARG A 176 -58.38 4.06 -10.51
C ARG A 176 -59.21 4.54 -11.70
N LYS A 177 -58.62 5.34 -12.59
CA LYS A 177 -59.30 5.85 -13.80
C LYS A 177 -59.79 4.71 -14.70
N LEU A 178 -58.99 3.67 -14.88
CA LEU A 178 -59.37 2.51 -15.68
C LEU A 178 -60.54 1.75 -15.04
N SER A 179 -60.52 1.57 -13.72
CA SER A 179 -61.61 0.93 -12.97
C SER A 179 -62.93 1.70 -13.09
N GLU A 180 -62.88 3.03 -12.96
CA GLU A 180 -64.04 3.92 -13.16
C GLU A 180 -64.61 3.79 -14.58
N ARG A 181 -63.74 3.84 -15.59
CA ARG A 181 -64.14 3.67 -17.00
C ARG A 181 -64.71 2.28 -17.28
N ASN A 182 -64.13 1.23 -16.72
CA ASN A 182 -64.68 -0.13 -16.83
C ASN A 182 -66.07 -0.21 -16.20
N ARG A 183 -66.29 0.43 -15.05
CA ARG A 183 -67.62 0.49 -14.42
C ARG A 183 -68.63 1.23 -15.28
N GLU A 184 -68.23 2.34 -15.91
CA GLU A 184 -69.08 3.09 -16.84
C GLU A 184 -69.38 2.30 -18.12
N ASN A 185 -68.37 1.65 -18.70
CA ASN A 185 -68.52 0.80 -19.87
C ASN A 185 -69.45 -0.39 -19.59
N GLN A 186 -69.34 -1.01 -18.41
CA GLN A 186 -70.26 -2.06 -17.98
C GLN A 186 -71.71 -1.56 -17.89
N LYS A 187 -71.94 -0.35 -17.37
CA LYS A 187 -73.27 0.27 -17.33
C LYS A 187 -73.83 0.48 -18.74
N LEU A 188 -73.02 1.03 -19.66
CA LEU A 188 -73.41 1.23 -21.05
C LEU A 188 -73.69 -0.08 -21.78
N HIS A 189 -72.84 -1.10 -21.59
CA HIS A 189 -73.02 -2.43 -22.16
C HIS A 189 -74.32 -3.08 -21.68
N ASN A 190 -74.63 -2.97 -20.39
CA ASN A 190 -75.89 -3.46 -19.83
C ASN A 190 -77.11 -2.72 -20.42
N ALA A 191 -77.02 -1.39 -20.57
CA ALA A 191 -78.09 -0.59 -21.18
C ALA A 191 -78.30 -0.94 -22.67
N CYS A 192 -77.23 -1.10 -23.43
CA CYS A 192 -77.28 -1.50 -24.84
C CYS A 192 -77.90 -2.90 -25.00
N ASN A 193 -77.52 -3.86 -24.14
CA ASN A 193 -78.15 -5.18 -24.13
C ASN A 193 -79.63 -5.14 -23.76
N ALA A 194 -80.04 -4.28 -22.82
CA ALA A 194 -81.45 -4.11 -22.46
C ALA A 194 -82.28 -3.61 -23.65
N ILE A 195 -81.77 -2.61 -24.39
CA ILE A 195 -82.40 -2.11 -25.62
C ILE A 195 -82.47 -3.20 -26.70
N ARG A 196 -81.39 -3.99 -26.89
CA ARG A 196 -81.36 -5.11 -27.84
C ARG A 196 -82.44 -6.15 -27.53
N ILE A 197 -82.61 -6.53 -26.27
CA ILE A 197 -83.65 -7.48 -25.84
C ILE A 197 -85.05 -6.88 -26.06
N ALA A 198 -85.25 -5.60 -25.74
CA ALA A 198 -86.52 -4.91 -25.98
C ALA A 198 -86.90 -4.89 -27.47
N ASN A 199 -85.93 -4.62 -28.36
CA ASN A 199 -86.15 -4.65 -29.81
C ASN A 199 -86.45 -6.06 -30.33
N LEU A 200 -85.74 -7.09 -29.87
CA LEU A 200 -86.01 -8.49 -30.21
C LEU A 200 -87.43 -8.92 -29.78
N ASN A 201 -87.86 -8.50 -28.59
CA ASN A 201 -89.20 -8.80 -28.07
C ASN A 201 -90.31 -8.01 -28.78
N SER A 202 -89.99 -6.93 -29.49
CA SER A 202 -90.95 -6.15 -30.29
C SER A 202 -91.15 -6.70 -31.72
N VAL A 203 -90.38 -7.72 -32.13
CA VAL A 203 -90.37 -8.26 -33.50
C VAL A 203 -91.10 -9.62 -33.61
N ASP A 204 -91.80 -10.09 -32.59
CA ASP A 204 -92.61 -11.31 -32.72
C ASP A 204 -94.10 -11.00 -32.97
N SER A 205 -94.42 -10.81 -34.26
CA SER A 205 -95.72 -11.10 -34.89
C SER A 205 -95.56 -11.17 -36.41
N ASN A 206 -95.52 -12.40 -36.94
CA ASN A 206 -95.64 -12.88 -38.33
C ASN A 206 -94.36 -13.24 -39.13
N GLU A 207 -94.46 -14.41 -39.78
CA GLU A 207 -93.47 -15.31 -40.43
C GLU A 207 -93.03 -14.90 -41.89
N PRO A 208 -92.25 -15.72 -42.64
CA PRO A 208 -90.79 -15.70 -42.95
C PRO A 208 -90.44 -15.05 -44.34
N PRO A 209 -89.14 -14.87 -44.78
CA PRO A 209 -88.34 -15.95 -45.43
C PRO A 209 -86.77 -15.79 -45.40
N ALA A 210 -86.08 -16.88 -45.79
CA ALA A 210 -84.81 -16.96 -46.54
C ALA A 210 -83.49 -16.28 -46.07
N GLU A 211 -82.40 -16.93 -46.48
CA GLU A 211 -80.98 -16.69 -46.22
C GLU A 211 -80.50 -15.23 -46.33
N SER A 212 -79.65 -14.79 -45.39
CA SER A 212 -78.36 -14.13 -45.71
C SER A 212 -77.54 -13.81 -44.45
N ASN A 213 -76.23 -13.92 -44.62
CA ASN A 213 -75.18 -13.77 -43.62
C ASN A 213 -75.23 -12.44 -42.85
N PHE A 214 -75.35 -12.50 -41.52
CA PHE A 214 -74.82 -11.46 -40.65
C PHE A 214 -74.04 -12.11 -39.51
N THR A 215 -72.73 -11.93 -39.56
CA THR A 215 -71.76 -12.51 -38.65
C THR A 215 -72.00 -12.04 -37.22
N SER A 216 -72.11 -13.03 -36.33
CA SER A 216 -72.17 -12.89 -34.88
C SER A 216 -71.00 -12.02 -34.36
N PHE A 217 -71.29 -10.79 -33.95
CA PHE A 217 -70.49 -10.08 -32.95
C PHE A 217 -71.03 -10.44 -31.57
N GLY A 218 -70.57 -11.59 -31.05
CA GLY A 218 -70.70 -11.93 -29.64
C GLY A 218 -69.83 -11.01 -28.77
N PRO A 219 -70.21 -10.76 -27.51
CA PRO A 219 -69.46 -9.88 -26.62
C PRO A 219 -68.11 -10.53 -26.27
N LYS A 220 -67.01 -9.91 -26.68
CA LYS A 220 -65.67 -10.29 -26.23
C LYS A 220 -65.58 -10.05 -24.72
N THR A 221 -65.27 -11.09 -23.97
CA THR A 221 -64.96 -10.95 -22.54
C THR A 221 -63.56 -10.38 -22.38
N MET A 222 -63.28 -9.79 -21.21
CA MET A 222 -62.04 -9.04 -20.91
C MET A 222 -60.73 -9.86 -21.10
N ASN A 223 -60.82 -11.17 -21.35
CA ASN A 223 -59.68 -12.03 -21.66
C ASN A 223 -59.14 -11.89 -23.10
N ASP A 224 -59.87 -11.25 -24.03
CA ASP A 224 -59.49 -11.16 -25.45
C ASP A 224 -58.61 -9.94 -25.80
N LEU A 225 -58.28 -9.07 -24.82
CA LEU A 225 -57.40 -7.90 -25.01
C LEU A 225 -56.00 -8.07 -24.40
N LEU A 226 -55.67 -9.23 -23.85
CA LEU A 226 -54.30 -9.56 -23.48
C LEU A 226 -53.60 -10.18 -24.70
N PRO A 227 -52.38 -9.74 -25.09
CA PRO A 227 -51.61 -10.45 -26.10
C PRO A 227 -51.36 -11.88 -25.63
N ARG A 228 -51.94 -12.85 -26.35
CA ARG A 228 -51.75 -14.29 -26.12
C ARG A 228 -50.27 -14.61 -26.36
N ARG A 229 -49.57 -15.06 -25.30
CA ARG A 229 -48.28 -15.75 -25.42
C ARG A 229 -48.42 -16.89 -26.43
N THR A 230 -47.62 -16.85 -27.49
CA THR A 230 -47.38 -18.02 -28.33
C THR A 230 -46.37 -18.91 -27.61
N VAL A 231 -46.77 -20.14 -27.31
CA VAL A 231 -45.86 -21.23 -26.93
C VAL A 231 -46.15 -22.40 -27.85
N SER A 232 -45.21 -22.66 -28.76
CA SER A 232 -44.90 -23.94 -29.40
C SER A 232 -43.87 -23.63 -30.50
N GLN A 233 -42.69 -24.23 -30.61
CA GLN A 233 -42.23 -25.54 -30.14
C GLN A 233 -40.68 -25.60 -30.17
N PRO A 234 -40.06 -26.70 -29.69
CA PRO A 234 -38.69 -26.74 -29.16
C PRO A 234 -37.63 -26.91 -30.26
N HIS A 235 -36.40 -26.44 -29.99
CA HIS A 235 -35.17 -27.19 -30.25
C HIS A 235 -33.93 -26.38 -29.85
N ILE A 236 -33.05 -27.06 -29.10
CA ILE A 236 -31.58 -26.97 -29.12
C ILE A 236 -30.97 -25.67 -28.56
N MET A 237 -30.37 -25.78 -27.37
CA MET A 237 -29.46 -24.78 -26.81
C MET A 237 -28.24 -24.60 -27.74
N PRO A 238 -27.84 -23.37 -28.08
CA PRO A 238 -26.47 -23.07 -28.45
C PRO A 238 -25.64 -22.63 -27.21
N PRO A 239 -24.31 -22.84 -27.24
CA PRO A 239 -23.41 -22.71 -26.09
C PRO A 239 -23.07 -21.24 -25.76
N PRO A 240 -22.45 -20.96 -24.59
CA PRO A 240 -22.10 -19.60 -24.21
C PRO A 240 -20.99 -19.05 -25.11
N MET A 241 -21.28 -17.95 -25.80
CA MET A 241 -20.28 -17.22 -26.59
C MET A 241 -19.44 -16.31 -25.69
N ASN A 242 -18.18 -16.69 -25.60
CA ASN A 242 -17.06 -15.86 -25.17
C ASN A 242 -17.05 -14.52 -25.91
N PHE A 243 -17.03 -13.41 -25.16
CA PHE A 243 -16.59 -12.13 -25.70
C PHE A 243 -15.10 -11.94 -25.46
N THR A 244 -14.31 -12.36 -26.46
CA THR A 244 -13.01 -11.76 -26.74
C THR A 244 -13.21 -10.39 -27.40
N PRO A 245 -12.49 -9.33 -27.01
CA PRO A 245 -12.58 -8.03 -27.68
C PRO A 245 -11.76 -8.05 -28.97
N ARG A 246 -12.39 -7.79 -30.12
CA ARG A 246 -11.68 -7.56 -31.39
C ARG A 246 -11.76 -6.07 -31.76
N ASN A 247 -10.57 -5.50 -31.94
CA ASN A 247 -10.30 -4.15 -32.40
C ASN A 247 -10.95 -3.85 -33.76
N ASN A 248 -11.46 -2.62 -33.91
CA ASN A 248 -11.43 -1.89 -35.18
C ASN A 248 -10.80 -0.50 -34.92
N ALA A 249 -9.60 -0.30 -35.48
CA ALA A 249 -9.15 1.00 -36.01
C ALA A 249 -10.00 1.28 -37.26
N GLU A 250 -10.45 2.48 -37.61
CA GLU A 250 -9.78 3.73 -37.99
C GLU A 250 -10.92 4.78 -38.09
N THR A 251 -10.90 6.03 -37.61
CA THR A 251 -10.06 7.22 -37.85
C THR A 251 -10.59 8.28 -36.83
N HIS A 252 -9.88 9.21 -36.17
CA HIS A 252 -8.82 10.13 -36.56
C HIS A 252 -7.95 10.51 -35.33
N ARG A 253 -6.63 10.50 -35.56
CA ARG A 253 -5.46 11.18 -34.94
C ARG A 253 -5.72 12.18 -33.79
N VAL A 254 -5.06 11.99 -32.64
CA VAL A 254 -3.74 12.59 -32.29
C VAL A 254 -2.99 11.68 -31.28
N SER A 255 -1.74 11.36 -31.61
CA SER A 255 -0.69 10.60 -30.90
C SER A 255 -0.32 11.17 -29.51
N SER A 256 0.33 10.55 -28.53
CA SER A 256 0.82 9.19 -28.20
C SER A 256 1.69 9.34 -26.93
N ALA A 257 1.64 8.37 -26.00
CA ALA A 257 2.79 7.70 -25.36
C ALA A 257 2.64 7.37 -23.84
N ILE A 258 3.06 6.13 -23.54
CA ILE A 258 3.44 5.52 -22.24
C ILE A 258 2.33 4.90 -21.37
N ARG A 259 2.01 3.63 -21.70
CA ARG A 259 1.53 2.60 -20.75
C ARG A 259 2.73 2.04 -19.96
N ARG A 260 2.63 2.00 -18.63
CA ARG A 260 3.35 1.03 -17.78
C ARG A 260 2.31 0.15 -17.07
N LYS A 261 2.55 -1.16 -17.07
CA LYS A 261 1.71 -2.20 -16.44
C LYS A 261 1.53 -1.96 -14.93
N PRO A 262 0.40 -2.35 -14.31
CA PRO A 262 0.29 -2.41 -12.86
C PRO A 262 1.07 -3.63 -12.33
N PRO A 263 1.71 -3.55 -11.15
CA PRO A 263 2.36 -4.70 -10.54
C PRO A 263 1.33 -5.67 -9.97
N THR A 264 1.45 -6.93 -10.36
CA THR A 264 0.80 -8.10 -9.78
C THR A 264 1.31 -8.30 -8.35
N LEU A 265 0.40 -8.25 -7.37
CA LEU A 265 0.66 -8.68 -6.00
C LEU A 265 0.80 -10.21 -5.99
N ASN A 266 2.04 -10.69 -6.03
CA ASN A 266 2.35 -12.07 -5.71
C ASN A 266 2.14 -12.27 -4.20
N ALA A 267 1.11 -13.05 -3.86
CA ALA A 267 0.87 -13.56 -2.53
C ALA A 267 1.95 -14.58 -2.17
N THR A 268 3.01 -14.13 -1.51
CA THR A 268 3.95 -14.99 -0.79
C THR A 268 4.15 -14.44 0.62
N GLY A 269 3.50 -15.10 1.57
CA GLY A 269 3.78 -15.19 3.01
C GLY A 269 4.54 -14.06 3.71
N PHE A 270 3.80 -13.13 4.32
CA PHE A 270 4.28 -12.45 5.52
C PHE A 270 3.82 -13.25 6.74
N ARG A 271 4.71 -14.13 7.26
CA ARG A 271 4.54 -14.68 8.62
C ARG A 271 4.95 -13.59 9.61
N PHE A 272 4.00 -13.12 10.40
CA PHE A 272 4.29 -12.48 11.68
C PHE A 272 4.85 -13.58 12.61
N ASN A 273 6.14 -13.51 12.93
CA ASN A 273 6.67 -14.24 14.08
C ASN A 273 6.47 -13.34 15.31
N PRO A 274 5.62 -13.72 16.29
CA PRO A 274 5.59 -13.03 17.57
C PRO A 274 6.90 -13.29 18.31
N VAL A 275 7.57 -12.22 18.74
CA VAL A 275 8.73 -12.30 19.63
C VAL A 275 8.24 -12.74 21.00
N THR A 276 8.61 -13.94 21.42
CA THR A 276 8.47 -14.39 22.80
C THR A 276 9.45 -13.64 23.71
N PRO A 277 9.05 -13.23 24.94
CA PRO A 277 9.98 -12.62 25.89
C PRO A 277 10.99 -13.67 26.35
N GLN A 278 12.27 -13.48 26.00
CA GLN A 278 13.37 -14.25 26.55
C GLN A 278 13.59 -13.82 28.02
N VAL A 279 13.45 -14.78 28.93
CA VAL A 279 13.83 -14.65 30.35
C VAL A 279 15.37 -14.53 30.44
N PRO A 280 15.94 -13.65 31.28
CA PRO A 280 17.38 -13.50 31.39
C PRO A 280 18.02 -14.75 32.02
N PRO A 281 19.22 -15.19 31.57
CA PRO A 281 19.91 -16.30 32.18
C PRO A 281 20.45 -15.94 33.56
N THR A 282 20.25 -16.90 34.46
CA THR A 282 20.64 -16.95 35.87
C THR A 282 22.11 -16.59 36.10
N ALA A 283 22.36 -15.87 37.20
CA ALA A 283 23.67 -15.51 37.71
C ALA A 283 24.61 -16.73 37.81
N VAL A 284 25.82 -16.60 37.26
CA VAL A 284 26.91 -17.55 37.45
C VAL A 284 27.60 -17.20 38.77
N ASN A 285 27.61 -18.15 39.70
CA ASN A 285 28.26 -18.04 41.01
C ASN A 285 29.77 -17.82 40.87
N PHE A 286 30.24 -16.69 41.39
CA PHE A 286 31.65 -16.40 41.65
C PHE A 286 32.05 -17.02 42.99
N THR A 287 32.47 -18.28 43.01
CA THR A 287 33.24 -18.87 44.13
C THR A 287 33.92 -20.17 43.69
N SER A 288 35.05 -20.06 43.00
CA SER A 288 36.16 -21.02 43.15
C SER A 288 37.35 -20.49 42.36
N PHE A 289 38.44 -20.17 43.07
CA PHE A 289 39.84 -20.10 42.65
C PHE A 289 40.58 -19.08 43.52
N MET A 290 40.56 -19.31 44.83
CA MET A 290 41.63 -18.89 45.73
C MET A 290 41.91 -20.02 46.70
N THR A 291 42.97 -20.78 46.44
CA THR A 291 43.71 -21.50 47.48
C THR A 291 45.21 -21.39 47.21
N PRO A 292 46.05 -21.10 48.22
CA PRO A 292 47.48 -20.86 48.04
C PRO A 292 48.28 -22.16 47.96
N LYS A 293 49.33 -22.20 47.14
CA LYS A 293 50.36 -23.26 47.18
C LYS A 293 51.26 -23.06 48.41
N ALA A 294 51.28 -24.04 49.31
CA ALA A 294 52.31 -24.21 50.34
C ALA A 294 53.49 -25.05 49.80
N PRO A 295 54.70 -24.95 50.41
CA PRO A 295 55.95 -25.41 49.80
C PRO A 295 56.22 -26.90 50.04
N ARG A 296 56.93 -27.53 49.09
CA ARG A 296 57.39 -28.92 49.18
C ARG A 296 58.77 -28.95 49.85
N VAL A 297 58.83 -29.56 51.03
CA VAL A 297 60.06 -29.92 51.75
C VAL A 297 60.62 -31.22 51.16
N GLU A 298 61.95 -31.29 51.10
CA GLU A 298 62.81 -32.39 50.64
C GLU A 298 62.59 -33.71 51.38
N GLN A 299 62.80 -34.82 50.67
CA GLN A 299 63.60 -35.98 51.08
C GLN A 299 64.24 -36.59 49.84
#